data_AF-A0A962WE67-F1
#
_entry.id   AF-A0A962WE67-F1
#
_cell.length_a   1.000
_cell.length_b   1.000
_cell.length_c   1.000
_cell.angle_alpha   90.00
_cell.angle_beta   90.00
_cell.angle_gamma   90.00
#
_symmetry.space_group_name_H-M   'P 1'
#
loop_
_entity.id
_entity.type
_entity.pdbx_description
1 polymer ?
#
loop_
_entity_poly.entity_id
_entity_poly.type
_entity_poly.pdbx_seq_one_letter_code
_entity_poly.pdbx_strand_id
1 'polypeptide(L)'
;MLALGVAPSASQLRPAAVGPNLLALLQADYDFEMELVQLYYDAATHGARIGSPDDRMFFQTLLEEEQAHARELTQWLAQLDRPIVAPEAMTPDTGGIAPIRQPSSRLTGDADTNGWLNGGQANRRRAQRELAAERARNGR
;
A
#
# COMPACT_ATOMS: atom_id res chain seq x y z
N MET A 1 15.34 -0.69 -22.38
CA MET A 1 14.79 -1.19 -23.67
C MET A 1 15.36 -0.42 -24.86
N LEU A 2 14.96 0.84 -25.12
CA LEU A 2 15.50 1.62 -26.26
C LEU A 2 17.02 1.84 -26.18
N ALA A 3 17.53 2.17 -25.00
CA ALA A 3 18.98 2.28 -24.75
C ALA A 3 19.74 0.95 -24.94
N LEU A 4 19.03 -0.19 -24.90
CA LEU A 4 19.57 -1.53 -25.13
C LEU A 4 19.38 -2.00 -26.58
N GLY A 5 18.90 -1.12 -27.47
CA GLY A 5 18.64 -1.44 -28.89
C GLY A 5 17.39 -2.31 -29.12
N VAL A 6 16.57 -2.54 -28.10
CA VAL A 6 15.34 -3.34 -28.18
C VAL A 6 14.13 -2.42 -28.32
N ALA A 7 13.34 -2.62 -29.37
CA ALA A 7 12.05 -1.96 -29.51
C ALA A 7 11.12 -2.46 -28.40
N PRO A 8 10.54 -1.56 -27.58
CA PRO A 8 9.59 -1.97 -26.56
C PRO A 8 8.39 -2.61 -27.28
N SER A 9 8.12 -3.88 -27.00
CA SER A 9 6.82 -4.44 -27.36
C SER A 9 5.79 -3.76 -26.47
N ALA A 10 4.87 -3.01 -27.06
CA ALA A 10 3.71 -2.53 -26.34
C ALA A 10 2.88 -3.77 -25.99
N SER A 11 2.98 -4.25 -24.75
CA SER A 11 2.06 -5.26 -24.25
C SER A 11 0.63 -4.74 -24.43
N GLN A 12 -0.26 -5.56 -25.00
CA GLN A 12 -1.68 -5.23 -25.02
C GLN A 12 -2.16 -5.09 -23.58
N LEU A 13 -2.65 -3.90 -23.23
CA LEU A 13 -3.19 -3.67 -21.90
C LEU A 13 -4.47 -4.50 -21.74
N ARG A 14 -4.64 -5.08 -20.55
CA ARG A 14 -5.93 -5.66 -20.18
C ARG A 14 -6.99 -4.55 -20.24
N PRO A 15 -8.21 -4.83 -20.73
CA PRO A 15 -9.30 -3.88 -20.65
C PRO A 15 -9.50 -3.43 -19.20
N ALA A 16 -9.76 -2.13 -18.99
CA ALA A 16 -10.05 -1.61 -17.66
C ALA A 16 -11.30 -2.29 -17.09
N ALA A 17 -11.24 -2.68 -15.81
CA ALA A 17 -12.38 -3.25 -15.12
C ALA A 17 -13.46 -2.18 -14.92
N VAL A 18 -14.73 -2.58 -14.98
CA VAL A 18 -15.87 -1.70 -14.66
C VAL A 18 -16.62 -2.28 -13.47
N GLY A 19 -16.88 -1.44 -12.47
CA GLY A 19 -17.62 -1.81 -11.26
C GLY A 19 -19.02 -1.19 -11.25
N PRO A 20 -20.02 -1.83 -10.60
CA PRO A 20 -21.36 -1.26 -10.43
C PRO A 20 -21.40 -0.03 -9.52
N ASN A 21 -20.34 0.22 -8.74
CA ASN A 21 -20.19 1.36 -7.85
C ASN A 21 -18.70 1.66 -7.60
N LEU A 22 -18.41 2.78 -6.93
CA LEU A 22 -17.06 3.21 -6.63
C LEU A 22 -16.28 2.18 -5.79
N LEU A 23 -16.93 1.53 -4.81
CA LEU A 23 -16.26 0.53 -3.97
C LEU A 23 -15.75 -0.65 -4.79
N ALA A 24 -16.59 -1.16 -5.71
CA ALA A 24 -16.22 -2.25 -6.60
C ALA A 24 -15.11 -1.85 -7.58
N LEU A 25 -15.08 -0.59 -8.04
CA LEU A 25 -13.99 -0.07 -8.88
C LEU A 25 -12.67 0.00 -8.10
N LEU A 26 -12.68 0.58 -6.89
CA LEU A 26 -11.49 0.70 -6.06
C LEU A 26 -10.93 -0.65 -5.62
N GLN A 27 -11.80 -1.65 -5.41
CA GLN A 27 -11.34 -3.01 -5.13
C GLN A 27 -10.65 -3.63 -6.35
N ALA A 28 -11.20 -3.45 -7.56
CA ALA A 28 -10.57 -3.93 -8.78
C ALA A 28 -9.23 -3.24 -9.05
N ASP A 29 -9.15 -1.93 -8.80
CA ASP A 29 -7.90 -1.17 -8.90
C ASP A 29 -6.87 -1.68 -7.87
N TYR A 30 -7.29 -1.94 -6.62
CA TYR A 30 -6.40 -2.47 -5.59
C TYR A 30 -5.84 -3.85 -5.95
N ASP A 31 -6.69 -4.74 -6.46
CA ASP A 31 -6.27 -6.07 -6.89
C ASP A 31 -5.26 -5.96 -8.05
N PHE A 32 -5.49 -5.02 -8.97
CA PHE A 32 -4.56 -4.75 -10.07
C PHE A 32 -3.22 -4.19 -9.58
N GLU A 33 -3.21 -3.24 -8.64
CA GLU A 33 -1.97 -2.73 -8.05
C GLU A 33 -1.17 -3.82 -7.35
N MET A 34 -1.82 -4.75 -6.66
CA MET A 34 -1.15 -5.87 -6.01
C MET A 34 -0.48 -6.82 -7.01
N GLU A 35 -1.07 -7.02 -8.19
CA GLU A 35 -0.41 -7.75 -9.28
C GLU A 35 0.84 -7.01 -9.78
N LEU A 36 0.79 -5.69 -9.92
CA LEU A 36 1.93 -4.88 -10.36
C LEU A 36 3.06 -4.84 -9.31
N VAL A 37 2.70 -4.73 -8.02
CA VAL A 37 3.66 -4.85 -6.92
C VAL A 37 4.43 -6.16 -7.00
N GLN A 38 3.73 -7.28 -7.24
CA GLN A 38 4.40 -8.58 -7.37
C GLN A 38 5.29 -8.63 -8.63
N LEU A 39 4.79 -8.14 -9.76
CA LEU A 39 5.55 -8.10 -11.02
C LEU A 39 6.86 -7.31 -10.88
N TYR A 40 6.81 -6.11 -10.31
CA TYR A 40 8.00 -5.27 -10.16
C TYR A 40 8.93 -5.77 -9.05
N TYR A 41 8.40 -6.42 -8.01
CA TYR A 41 9.23 -7.13 -7.04
C TYR A 41 10.06 -8.24 -7.71
N ASP A 42 9.43 -9.06 -8.55
CA ASP A 42 10.10 -10.13 -9.26
C ASP A 42 11.13 -9.58 -10.27
N ALA A 43 10.80 -8.49 -10.97
CA ALA A 43 11.70 -7.82 -11.90
C ALA A 43 12.92 -7.19 -11.20
N ALA A 44 12.73 -6.50 -10.08
CA ALA A 44 13.83 -5.92 -9.29
C ALA A 44 14.75 -7.02 -8.72
N THR A 45 14.16 -8.11 -8.21
CA THR A 45 14.88 -9.29 -7.73
C THR A 45 15.67 -9.95 -8.86
N HIS A 46 15.09 -10.05 -10.06
CA HIS A 46 15.78 -10.57 -11.23
C HIS A 46 16.97 -9.69 -11.62
N GLY A 47 16.79 -8.36 -11.70
CA GLY A 47 17.86 -7.39 -11.98
C GLY A 47 19.03 -7.51 -11.01
N ALA A 48 18.73 -7.67 -9.71
CA ALA A 48 19.74 -7.93 -8.70
C ALA A 48 20.50 -9.25 -8.94
N ARG A 49 19.78 -10.32 -9.27
CA ARG A 49 20.36 -11.65 -9.50
C ARG A 49 21.27 -11.71 -10.73
N ILE A 50 20.92 -11.01 -11.80
CA ILE A 50 21.73 -10.98 -13.04
C ILE A 50 22.85 -9.94 -13.00
N GLY A 51 22.96 -9.18 -11.90
CA GLY A 51 23.98 -8.14 -11.75
C GLY A 51 23.74 -6.94 -12.67
N SER A 52 22.48 -6.58 -12.93
CA SER A 52 22.09 -5.37 -13.68
C SER A 52 21.61 -4.29 -12.70
N PRO A 53 22.48 -3.35 -12.28
CA PRO A 53 22.14 -2.36 -11.25
C PRO A 53 21.12 -1.34 -11.73
N ASP A 54 21.18 -0.99 -13.02
CA ASP A 54 20.27 -0.02 -13.65
C ASP A 54 18.85 -0.58 -13.75
N ASP A 55 18.70 -1.82 -14.22
CA ASP A 55 17.39 -2.48 -14.26
C ASP A 55 16.84 -2.67 -12.85
N ARG A 56 17.68 -3.08 -11.89
CA ARG A 56 17.29 -3.21 -10.49
C ARG A 56 16.77 -1.88 -9.94
N MET A 57 17.50 -0.78 -10.15
CA MET A 57 17.11 0.54 -9.66
C MET A 57 15.79 0.99 -10.30
N PHE A 58 15.66 0.82 -11.61
CA PHE A 58 14.44 1.15 -12.34
C PHE A 58 13.22 0.41 -11.81
N PHE A 59 13.28 -0.92 -11.71
CA PHE A 59 12.15 -1.72 -11.20
C PHE A 59 11.88 -1.50 -9.71
N GLN A 60 12.91 -1.16 -8.93
CA GLN A 60 12.74 -0.79 -7.52
C GLN A 60 11.95 0.52 -7.37
N THR A 61 12.20 1.52 -8.23
CA THR A 61 11.41 2.75 -8.26
C THR A 61 9.96 2.49 -8.60
N LEU A 62 9.69 1.71 -9.65
CA LEU A 62 8.32 1.33 -10.02
C LEU A 62 7.63 0.55 -8.89
N LEU A 63 8.32 -0.39 -8.25
CA LEU A 63 7.80 -1.13 -7.10
C LEU A 63 7.38 -0.20 -5.94
N GLU A 64 8.16 0.84 -5.68
CA GLU A 64 7.85 1.82 -4.62
C GLU A 64 6.63 2.67 -4.93
N GLU A 65 6.45 3.05 -6.20
CA GLU A 65 5.28 3.75 -6.72
C GLU A 65 4.00 2.89 -6.56
N GLU A 66 3.99 1.66 -7.04
CA GLU A 66 2.78 0.82 -6.94
C GLU A 66 2.45 0.45 -5.49
N GLN A 67 3.45 0.28 -4.64
CA GLN A 67 3.21 0.13 -3.20
C GLN A 67 2.60 1.39 -2.57
N ALA A 68 2.90 2.58 -3.09
CA ALA A 68 2.27 3.82 -2.64
C ALA A 68 0.81 3.88 -3.11
N HIS A 69 0.54 3.58 -4.37
CA HIS A 69 -0.81 3.52 -4.92
C HIS A 69 -1.70 2.53 -4.15
N ALA A 70 -1.22 1.30 -3.89
CA ALA A 70 -1.95 0.31 -3.10
C ALA A 70 -2.30 0.81 -1.68
N ARG A 71 -1.39 1.58 -1.04
CA ARG A 71 -1.66 2.21 0.28
C ARG A 71 -2.72 3.29 0.20
N GLU A 72 -2.71 4.10 -0.85
CA GLU A 72 -3.71 5.16 -1.07
C GLU A 72 -5.10 4.56 -1.31
N LEU A 73 -5.19 3.52 -2.15
CA LEU A 73 -6.44 2.78 -2.38
C LEU A 73 -6.99 2.17 -1.08
N THR A 74 -6.11 1.56 -0.28
CA THR A 74 -6.51 1.02 1.04
C THR A 74 -7.08 2.11 1.96
N GLN A 75 -6.50 3.32 1.93
CA GLN A 75 -6.99 4.45 2.71
C GLN A 75 -8.37 4.93 2.22
N TRP A 76 -8.61 4.95 0.92
CA TRP A 76 -9.90 5.34 0.36
C TRP A 76 -10.98 4.30 0.65
N LEU A 77 -10.67 3.01 0.49
CA LEU A 77 -11.58 1.91 0.85
C LEU A 77 -12.00 2.02 2.33
N ALA A 78 -11.05 2.27 3.24
CA ALA A 78 -11.35 2.43 4.66
C ALA A 78 -12.18 3.69 4.98
N GLN A 79 -12.04 4.77 4.19
CA GLN A 79 -12.85 5.98 4.35
C GLN A 79 -14.30 5.76 3.89
N LEU A 80 -14.50 4.99 2.82
CA LEU A 80 -15.83 4.70 2.26
C LEU A 80 -16.60 3.66 3.06
N ASP A 81 -15.91 2.72 3.72
CA ASP A 81 -16.54 1.74 4.62
C ASP A 81 -17.00 2.37 5.95
N ARG A 82 -16.57 3.60 6.25
CA ARG A 82 -17.03 4.31 7.44
C ARG A 82 -18.51 4.66 7.29
N PRO A 83 -19.39 4.28 8.24
CA PRO A 83 -20.78 4.68 8.21
C PRO A 83 -20.89 6.21 8.25
N ILE A 84 -21.76 6.77 7.41
CA ILE A 84 -22.13 8.18 7.48
C ILE A 84 -22.86 8.36 8.82
N VAL A 85 -22.15 8.90 9.81
CA VAL A 85 -22.79 9.36 11.04
C VAL A 85 -23.56 10.62 10.68
N ALA A 86 -24.89 10.51 10.59
CA ALA A 86 -25.75 11.66 10.42
C ALA A 86 -25.49 12.65 11.57
N PRO A 87 -25.47 13.98 11.32
CA PRO A 87 -25.30 14.99 12.37
C PRO A 87 -26.46 15.05 13.39
N GLU A 88 -27.46 14.15 13.32
CA GLU A 88 -28.69 14.15 14.13
C GLU A 88 -28.59 13.38 15.46
N ALA A 89 -27.44 13.42 16.13
CA ALA A 89 -27.36 13.09 17.56
C ALA A 89 -26.82 14.26 18.40
N MET A 90 -26.80 15.48 17.84
CA MET A 90 -26.72 16.71 18.62
C MET A 90 -28.15 17.21 18.86
N THR A 91 -28.87 16.59 19.79
CA THR A 91 -30.11 17.17 20.31
C THR A 91 -29.78 18.55 20.90
N PRO A 92 -30.52 19.63 20.59
CA PRO A 92 -30.38 20.88 21.34
C PRO A 92 -30.88 20.61 22.76
N ASP A 93 -29.94 20.39 23.69
CA ASP A 93 -30.23 20.30 25.12
C ASP A 93 -30.88 21.61 25.57
N THR A 94 -32.21 21.57 25.69
CA THR A 94 -32.97 22.62 26.36
C THR A 94 -32.83 22.40 27.86
N GLY A 95 -31.78 23.02 28.41
CA GLY A 95 -31.77 23.45 29.80
C GLY A 95 -31.02 22.55 30.78
N GLY A 96 -29.88 23.08 31.25
CA GLY A 96 -29.36 22.80 32.59
C GLY A 96 -27.97 22.18 32.57
N ILE A 97 -26.96 23.03 32.81
CA ILE A 97 -25.59 22.60 33.10
C ILE A 97 -25.62 21.63 34.29
N ALA A 98 -25.39 20.34 34.03
CA ALA A 98 -25.10 19.33 35.05
C ALA A 98 -23.62 18.89 34.91
N PRO A 99 -22.89 18.69 36.03
CA PRO A 99 -21.44 18.54 36.01
C PRO A 99 -21.01 17.17 35.50
N ILE A 100 -19.85 17.19 34.84
CA ILE A 100 -19.16 16.08 34.19
C ILE A 100 -19.02 14.89 35.15
N ARG A 101 -19.60 13.74 34.79
CA ARG A 101 -19.34 12.46 35.44
C ARG A 101 -18.91 11.43 34.39
N GLN A 102 -17.62 11.09 34.40
CA GLN A 102 -17.08 9.98 33.61
C GLN A 102 -17.67 8.65 34.11
N PRO A 103 -17.92 7.68 33.22
CA PRO A 103 -17.87 6.28 33.61
C PRO A 103 -16.66 5.58 32.97
N SER A 104 -15.80 5.10 33.85
CA SER A 104 -14.72 4.15 33.60
C SER A 104 -15.23 2.79 33.12
N SER A 105 -14.28 1.99 32.60
CA SER A 105 -14.27 0.55 32.25
C SER A 105 -14.89 0.18 30.89
N ARG A 106 -14.14 -0.32 29.88
CA ARG A 106 -13.16 -1.43 29.74
C ARG A 106 -13.83 -2.82 29.67
N LEU A 107 -14.06 -3.30 28.44
CA LEU A 107 -14.11 -4.72 28.00
C LEU A 107 -13.77 -4.70 26.49
N THR A 108 -12.52 -4.89 26.06
CA THR A 108 -11.87 -6.16 25.66
C THR A 108 -12.71 -7.03 24.71
N GLY A 109 -12.29 -7.08 23.45
CA GLY A 109 -12.78 -7.99 22.41
C GLY A 109 -11.81 -7.94 21.23
N ASP A 110 -10.99 -8.98 21.11
CA ASP A 110 -9.87 -9.12 20.17
C ASP A 110 -10.32 -9.10 18.71
N ALA A 111 -9.66 -8.25 17.91
CA ALA A 111 -9.60 -8.38 16.46
C ALA A 111 -8.16 -8.12 16.00
N ASP A 112 -7.41 -9.22 15.86
CA ASP A 112 -6.06 -9.27 15.30
C ASP A 112 -6.06 -8.94 13.79
N THR A 113 -6.29 -7.68 13.42
CA THR A 113 -6.18 -7.21 12.02
C THR A 113 -4.81 -6.59 11.69
N ASN A 114 -3.89 -6.48 12.66
CA ASN A 114 -2.61 -5.79 12.48
C ASN A 114 -1.43 -6.67 12.00
N GLY A 115 -1.68 -7.91 11.56
CA GLY A 115 -0.63 -8.81 11.09
C GLY A 115 0.03 -8.41 9.76
N TRP A 116 -0.71 -7.76 8.86
CA TRP A 116 -0.28 -7.53 7.47
C TRP A 116 0.48 -6.22 7.24
N LEU A 117 0.33 -5.24 8.14
CA LEU A 117 1.04 -3.94 8.07
C LEU A 117 2.55 -4.04 8.42
N ASN A 118 2.97 -5.12 9.09
CA ASN A 118 4.36 -5.31 9.52
C ASN A 118 5.27 -5.95 8.45
N GLY A 119 4.72 -6.67 7.47
CA GLY A 119 5.52 -7.36 6.43
C GLY A 119 6.35 -6.40 5.57
N GLY A 120 5.77 -5.25 5.19
CA GLY A 120 6.46 -4.22 4.40
C GLY A 120 7.56 -3.45 5.16
N GLN A 121 7.50 -3.41 6.51
CA GLN A 121 8.57 -2.82 7.32
C GLN A 121 9.74 -3.78 7.51
N ALA A 122 9.47 -5.07 7.67
CA ALA A 122 10.50 -6.10 7.75
C ALA A 122 11.30 -6.18 6.45
N ASN A 123 10.64 -6.07 5.29
CA ASN A 123 11.31 -6.09 3.99
C ASN A 123 12.22 -4.86 3.78
N ARG A 124 11.77 -3.66 4.20
CA ARG A 124 12.60 -2.44 4.19
C ARG A 124 13.86 -2.54 5.04
N ARG A 125 13.75 -3.12 6.25
CA ARG A 125 14.93 -3.30 7.12
C ARG A 125 15.92 -4.32 6.57
N ARG A 126 15.44 -5.34 5.85
CA ARG A 126 16.31 -6.33 5.21
C ARG A 126 17.03 -5.73 3.99
N ALA A 127 16.30 -5.04 3.12
CA ALA A 127 16.86 -4.34 1.97
C ALA A 127 17.90 -3.27 2.37
N GLN A 128 17.62 -2.49 3.43
CA GLN A 128 18.58 -1.51 3.95
C GLN A 128 19.85 -2.15 4.53
N ARG A 129 19.74 -3.32 5.18
CA ARG A 129 20.91 -4.05 5.71
C ARG A 129 21.75 -4.68 4.59
N GLU A 130 21.11 -5.19 3.54
CA GLU A 130 21.81 -5.74 2.38
C GLU A 130 22.53 -4.64 1.59
N LEU A 131 21.90 -3.46 1.40
CA LEU A 131 22.52 -2.30 0.77
C LEU A 131 23.71 -1.76 1.58
N ALA A 132 23.60 -1.73 2.92
CA ALA A 132 24.68 -1.34 3.81
C ALA A 132 25.85 -2.34 3.78
N ALA A 133 25.55 -3.64 3.72
CA ALA A 133 26.56 -4.70 3.62
C ALA A 133 27.27 -4.73 2.26
N GLU A 134 26.57 -4.41 1.17
CA GLU A 134 27.14 -4.31 -0.17
C GLU A 134 28.07 -3.09 -0.31
N ARG A 135 27.68 -1.94 0.29
CA ARG A 135 28.55 -0.76 0.40
C ARG A 135 29.83 -1.02 1.21
N ALA A 136 29.75 -1.83 2.27
CA ALA A 136 30.92 -2.20 3.06
C ALA A 136 31.87 -3.18 2.32
N ARG A 137 31.36 -3.96 1.35
CA ARG A 137 32.17 -4.90 0.55
C ARG A 137 32.87 -4.26 -0.63
N ASN A 138 32.27 -3.23 -1.25
CA ASN A 138 32.85 -2.55 -2.43
C ASN A 138 33.69 -1.30 -2.08
N GLY A 139 33.92 -1.04 -0.79
CA GLY A 139 34.64 0.14 -0.29
C GLY A 139 36.06 -0.13 0.23
N ARG A 140 36.80 -1.08 -0.36
CA ARG A 140 38.26 -1.25 -0.16
C ARG A 140 38.96 -1.37 -1.50
#